data_AF-A0A1F4NSS2-F1
#
_entry.id   AF-A0A1F4NSS2-F1
#
_cell.length_a   1.000
_cell.length_b   1.000
_cell.length_c   1.000
_cell.angle_alpha   90.00
_cell.angle_beta   90.00
_cell.angle_gamma   90.00
#
_symmetry.space_group_name_H-M   'P 1'
#
loop_
_entity.id
_entity.type
_entity.pdbx_description
1 polymer ?
#
loop_
_entity_poly.entity_id
_entity_poly.type
_entity_poly.pdbx_seq_one_letter_code
_entity_poly.pdbx_strand_id
1 'polypeptide(L)' 'MELTKKQIIKFQQIFKKEYGYKMSREEAIESASNLIRYLEIVLPVAYRQRVRDEKRSDRKN' A
#
# COMPACT_ATOMS: atom_id res chain seq x y z
N MET A 1 -9.34 1.91 8.74
CA MET A 1 -10.08 1.07 7.78
C MET A 1 -9.97 -0.38 8.22
N GLU A 2 -11.08 -1.13 8.25
CA GLU A 2 -11.03 -2.57 8.55
C GLU A 2 -10.82 -3.40 7.29
N LEU A 3 -9.93 -4.39 7.37
CA LEU A 3 -9.67 -5.33 6.28
C LEU A 3 -10.78 -6.38 6.21
N THR A 4 -11.31 -6.60 5.01
CA THR A 4 -12.27 -7.69 4.78
C THR A 4 -11.58 -9.05 4.88
N LYS A 5 -12.33 -10.10 5.22
CA LYS A 5 -11.82 -11.48 5.25
C LYS A 5 -11.16 -11.88 3.92
N LYS A 6 -11.73 -11.48 2.78
CA LYS A 6 -11.17 -11.75 1.44
C LYS A 6 -9.82 -11.09 1.23
N GLN A 7 -9.64 -9.85 1.69
CA GLN A 7 -8.36 -9.14 1.59
C GLN A 7 -7.28 -9.80 2.45
N ILE A 8 -7.63 -10.23 3.67
CA ILE A 8 -6.70 -10.94 4.58
C ILE A 8 -6.23 -12.25 3.93
N ILE A 9 -7.17 -13.05 3.41
CA ILE A 9 -6.84 -14.32 2.73
C ILE A 9 -5.93 -14.07 1.53
N LYS A 10 -6.24 -13.05 0.71
CA LYS A 10 -5.43 -12.70 -0.45
C LYS A 10 -4.01 -12.27 -0.05
N PHE A 11 -3.88 -11.50 1.04
CA PHE A 11 -2.58 -11.08 1.57
C PHE A 11 -1.73 -12.29 2.00
N GLN A 12 -2.32 -13.22 2.76
CA GLN A 12 -1.65 -14.47 3.16
C GLN A 12 -1.23 -15.33 1.96
N GLN A 13 -2.08 -15.40 0.92
CA GLN A 13 -1.78 -16.14 -0.30
C GLN A 13 -0.60 -15.54 -1.07
N ILE A 14 -0.49 -14.22 -1.15
CA ILE A 14 0.64 -13.54 -1.78
C ILE A 14 1.94 -13.88 -1.04
N PHE A 15 1.95 -13.75 0.29
CA PHE A 15 3.14 -14.06 1.08
C PHE A 15 3.60 -15.51 0.94
N LYS A 16 2.64 -16.45 0.94
CA LYS A 16 2.93 -17.86 0.72
C LYS A 16 3.50 -18.12 -0.68
N LYS A 17 2.95 -17.47 -1.71
CA LYS A 17 3.34 -17.68 -3.11
C LYS A 17 4.72 -17.11 -3.41
N GLU A 18 4.99 -15.88 -2.98
CA GLU A 18 6.19 -15.14 -3.35
C GLU A 18 7.37 -15.43 -2.43
N TYR A 19 7.12 -15.74 -1.15
CA TYR A 19 8.16 -15.90 -0.13
C TYR A 19 8.15 -17.26 0.56
N GLY A 20 7.21 -18.15 0.23
CA GLY A 20 7.03 -19.42 0.95
C GLY A 20 6.56 -19.27 2.41
N TYR A 21 6.25 -18.05 2.85
CA TYR A 21 5.92 -17.75 4.25
C TYR A 21 4.43 -17.92 4.52
N LYS A 22 4.10 -18.71 5.54
CA LYS A 22 2.71 -19.05 5.89
C LYS A 22 2.24 -18.19 7.07
N MET A 23 1.81 -16.97 6.78
CA MET A 23 1.33 -16.01 7.77
C MET A 23 0.10 -16.51 8.54
N SER A 24 0.06 -16.27 9.85
CA SER A 24 -1.16 -16.32 10.66
C SER A 24 -2.16 -15.23 10.25
N ARG A 25 -3.39 -15.33 10.76
CA ARG A 25 -4.43 -14.35 10.47
C ARG A 25 -4.10 -13.01 11.13
N GLU A 26 -3.62 -13.06 12.37
CA GLU A 26 -3.24 -11.91 13.19
C GLU A 26 -2.10 -11.13 12.54
N GLU A 27 -1.03 -11.81 12.13
CA GLU A 27 0.10 -11.18 11.43
C GLU A 27 -0.34 -10.54 10.11
N ALA A 28 -1.24 -11.19 9.37
CA ALA A 28 -1.75 -10.65 8.11
C ALA A 28 -2.58 -9.38 8.33
N ILE A 29 -3.40 -9.35 9.38
CA ILE A 29 -4.17 -8.16 9.76
C ILE A 29 -3.22 -7.03 10.14
N GLU A 30 -2.26 -7.28 11.02
CA GLU A 30 -1.32 -6.27 11.48
C GLU A 30 -0.48 -5.71 10.33
N SER A 31 0.15 -6.59 9.55
CA SER A 31 1.03 -6.22 8.44
C SER A 31 0.28 -5.43 7.36
N ALA A 32 -0.88 -5.91 6.93
CA ALA A 32 -1.66 -5.22 5.90
C ALA A 32 -2.24 -3.90 6.41
N SER A 33 -2.61 -3.81 7.69
CA SER A 33 -3.07 -2.55 8.29
C SER A 33 -1.95 -1.52 8.36
N ASN A 34 -0.74 -1.93 8.75
CA ASN A 34 0.43 -1.07 8.77
C ASN A 34 0.80 -0.57 7.36
N LEU A 35 0.73 -1.46 6.36
CA LEU A 35 0.96 -1.08 4.97
C LEU A 35 -0.05 -0.05 4.46
N ILE A 36 -1.35 -0.24 4.74
CA ILE A 36 -2.39 0.72 4.34
C ILE A 36 -2.13 2.09 4.98
N ARG A 37 -1.86 2.13 6.29
CA ARG A 37 -1.54 3.39 7.00
C ARG A 37 -0.33 4.09 6.40
N TYR A 38 0.70 3.33 6.05
CA TYR A 38 1.88 3.90 5.39
C TYR A 38 1.52 4.52 4.02
N LEU A 39 0.74 3.81 3.21
CA LEU A 39 0.27 4.32 1.92
C LEU A 39 -0.60 5.57 2.06
N GLU A 40 -1.46 5.64 3.09
CA GLU A 40 -2.26 6.83 3.40
C GLU A 40 -1.39 8.06 3.68
N ILE A 41 -0.19 7.88 4.25
CA ILE A 41 0.75 8.97 4.52
C ILE A 41 1.52 9.35 3.25
N VAL A 42 2.02 8.35 2.51
CA VAL A 42 2.97 8.59 1.41
C VAL A 42 2.28 8.97 0.10
N LEU A 43 1.13 8.38 -0.23
CA LEU A 43 0.45 8.65 -1.50
C LEU A 43 0.07 10.13 -1.68
N PRO A 44 -0.47 10.84 -0.68
CA PRO A 44 -0.75 12.27 -0.82
C PRO A 44 0.51 13.11 -1.05
N VAL A 45 1.63 12.73 -0.42
CA VAL A 45 2.92 13.42 -0.62
C VAL A 45 3.41 13.21 -2.04
N ALA A 46 3.43 11.97 -2.51
CA ALA A 46 3.83 11.61 -3.87
C ALA A 46 2.95 12.29 -4.93
N TYR A 47 1.63 12.32 -4.72
CA TYR A 47 0.69 12.99 -5.61
C TYR A 47 0.96 14.50 -5.70
N ARG A 48 1.13 15.18 -4.55
CA ARG A 48 1.45 16.62 -4.53
C ARG A 48 2.76 16.94 -5.23
N GLN A 49 3.76 16.08 -5.09
CA GLN A 49 5.04 16.24 -5.76
C GLN A 49 4.88 16.12 -7.28
N ARG A 50 4.19 15.08 -7.76
CA ARG A 50 3.90 14.89 -9.19
C ARG A 50 3.17 16.10 -9.80
N VAL A 51 2.10 16.59 -9.16
CA VAL A 51 1.35 17.76 -9.64
C VAL A 51 2.24 19.01 -9.71
N ARG A 52 3.18 19.17 -8.78
CA ARG A 52 4.14 20.28 -8.80
C ARG A 52 5.11 20.18 -9.97
N ASP A 53 5.56 18.97 -10.30
CA ASP A 53 6.53 18.74 -11.38
C ASP A 53 5.88 18.89 -12.77
N GLU A 54 4.62 18.46 -12.93
CA GLU A 54 3.81 18.71 -14.13
C GLU A 54 3.65 20.24 -14.37
N LYS A 55 3.23 21.00 -13.34
CA LYS A 55 3.10 22.47 -13.44
C LYS A 55 4.41 23.21 -13.76
N ARG A 56 5.57 22.64 -13.39
CA ARG A 56 6.89 23.23 -13.69
C ARG A 56 7.31 22.98 -15.13
N SER A 57 6.88 21.86 -15.70
CA SER A 57 7.16 21.50 -17.09
C SER A 57 6.35 22.37 -18.05
N ASP A 58 5.07 22.62 -17.75
CA ASP A 58 4.18 23.46 -18.57
C ASP A 58 4.59 24.94 -18.61
N ARG A 59 5.29 25.44 -17.59
CA ARG A 59 5.79 26.83 -17.56
C ARG A 59 7.07 27.04 -18.36
N LYS A 60 7.71 25.97 -18.83
CA LYS A 60 8.97 26.02 -19.59
C LYS A 60 8.78 25.85 -21.10
N ASN A 61 7.55 25.56 -21.54
CA ASN A 61 7.14 25.54 -22.95
C ASN A 61 6.30 26.80 -23.25
#